data_AF-A0AAW1WND9-F1
#
_entry.id   AF-A0AAW1WND9-F1
#
_cell.length_a   1.000
_cell.length_b   1.000
_cell.length_c   1.000
_cell.angle_alpha   90.00
_cell.angle_beta   90.00
_cell.angle_gamma   90.00
#
_symmetry.space_group_name_H-M   'P 1'
#
loop_
_entity.id
_entity.type
_entity.pdbx_description
1 polymer ?
#
loop_
_entity_poly.entity_id
_entity_poly.type
_entity_poly.pdbx_seq_one_letter_code
_entity_poly.pdbx_strand_id
1 'polypeptide(L)'
;MEQGEGCSSIKRLRELIARSKQTPDHPPYSEMILKAIESLNNEEGGDLINIGSISSYIKSEFHDLPWAHESLVAHHLGKLIQRGQVLTSASSSGSGAYQLLKPKT
;
A
#
# COMPACT_ATOMS: atom_id res chain seq x y z
N MET A 1 -14.52 -21.52 -46.23
CA MET A 1 -15.37 -21.27 -45.05
C MET A 1 -14.94 -22.23 -43.95
N GLU A 2 -15.30 -21.94 -42.70
CA GLU A 2 -15.09 -22.75 -41.47
C GLU A 2 -13.67 -22.64 -40.87
N GLN A 3 -13.36 -21.58 -40.10
CA GLN A 3 -13.75 -21.35 -38.70
C GLN A 3 -13.42 -22.53 -37.77
N GLY A 4 -12.13 -22.75 -37.54
CA GLY A 4 -11.64 -23.60 -36.46
C GLY A 4 -11.96 -22.98 -35.10
N GLU A 5 -13.00 -23.51 -34.46
CA GLU A 5 -13.44 -23.13 -33.13
C GLU A 5 -12.37 -23.49 -32.09
N GLY A 6 -11.48 -22.54 -31.81
CA GLY A 6 -10.54 -22.63 -30.70
C GLY A 6 -11.30 -22.89 -29.38
N CYS A 7 -10.95 -23.99 -28.72
CA CYS A 7 -11.57 -24.56 -27.52
C CYS A 7 -12.13 -23.48 -26.59
N SER A 8 -13.46 -23.50 -26.39
CA SER A 8 -14.23 -22.53 -25.59
C SER A 8 -13.64 -22.30 -24.20
N SER A 9 -13.02 -23.33 -23.61
CA SER A 9 -12.30 -23.27 -22.34
C SER A 9 -11.08 -22.33 -22.35
N ILE A 10 -10.34 -22.25 -23.46
CA ILE A 10 -9.19 -21.35 -23.63
C ILE A 10 -9.66 -19.90 -23.83
N LYS A 11 -10.83 -19.69 -24.45
CA LYS A 11 -11.51 -18.38 -24.52
C LYS A 11 -11.98 -17.89 -23.15
N ARG A 12 -12.48 -18.80 -22.32
CA ARG A 12 -12.92 -18.46 -20.96
C ARG A 12 -11.73 -18.18 -20.03
N LEU A 13 -10.66 -18.98 -20.10
CA LEU A 13 -9.48 -18.79 -19.26
C LEU A 13 -8.75 -17.48 -19.56
N ARG A 14 -8.58 -17.11 -20.84
CA ARG A 14 -7.95 -15.81 -21.20
C ARG A 14 -8.77 -14.62 -20.69
N GLU A 15 -10.10 -14.73 -20.69
CA GLU A 15 -10.99 -13.67 -20.22
C GLU A 15 -10.95 -13.56 -18.69
N LEU A 16 -10.86 -14.68 -17.97
CA LEU A 16 -10.67 -14.70 -16.52
C LEU A 16 -9.32 -14.10 -16.10
N ILE A 17 -8.25 -14.44 -16.82
CA ILE A 17 -6.91 -13.87 -16.57
C ILE A 17 -6.89 -12.36 -16.91
N ALA A 18 -7.58 -11.92 -17.97
CA ALA A 18 -7.71 -10.51 -18.29
C ALA A 18 -8.53 -9.75 -17.24
N ARG A 19 -9.60 -10.35 -16.70
CA ARG A 19 -10.37 -9.78 -15.58
C ARG A 19 -9.54 -9.72 -14.29
N SER A 20 -8.71 -10.71 -14.01
CA SER A 20 -7.79 -10.68 -12.86
C SER A 20 -6.60 -9.73 -13.04
N LYS A 21 -6.41 -9.16 -14.24
CA LYS A 21 -5.43 -8.09 -14.50
C LYS A 21 -6.02 -6.69 -14.28
N GLN A 22 -7.27 -6.58 -13.81
CA GLN A 22 -7.74 -5.31 -13.27
C GLN A 22 -6.79 -4.93 -12.13
N THR A 23 -5.90 -3.99 -12.41
CA THR A 23 -5.09 -3.37 -11.39
C THR A 23 -6.08 -2.71 -10.45
N PRO A 24 -5.98 -2.93 -9.13
CA PRO A 24 -6.76 -2.14 -8.20
C PRO A 24 -6.57 -0.66 -8.55
N ASP A 25 -7.61 0.16 -8.39
CA ASP A 25 -7.58 1.58 -8.77
C ASP A 25 -6.63 2.42 -7.88
N HIS A 26 -5.85 1.76 -7.04
CA HIS A 26 -4.88 2.36 -6.15
C HIS A 26 -3.44 1.97 -6.55
N PRO A 27 -2.46 2.87 -6.32
CA PRO A 27 -1.05 2.57 -6.51
C PRO A 27 -0.60 1.46 -5.53
N PRO A 28 0.61 0.90 -5.69
CA PRO A 28 1.13 -0.09 -4.75
C PRO A 28 1.13 0.44 -3.31
N TYR A 29 0.94 -0.45 -2.34
CA TYR A 29 0.89 -0.10 -0.91
C TYR A 29 2.11 0.69 -0.45
N SER A 30 3.28 0.39 -0.98
CA SER A 30 4.50 1.14 -0.67
C SER A 30 4.36 2.62 -0.99
N GLU A 31 3.79 2.99 -2.15
CA GLU A 31 3.57 4.39 -2.52
C GLU A 31 2.47 5.03 -1.68
N MET A 32 1.35 4.32 -1.45
CA MET A 32 0.27 4.83 -0.59
C MET A 32 0.78 5.15 0.83
N ILE A 33 1.60 4.28 1.41
CA ILE A 33 2.18 4.45 2.74
C ILE A 33 3.17 5.63 2.76
N LEU A 34 4.04 5.75 1.77
CA LEU A 34 5.00 6.86 1.70
C LEU A 34 4.26 8.21 1.59
N LYS A 35 3.23 8.28 0.72
CA LYS A 35 2.38 9.47 0.57
C LYS A 35 1.67 9.82 1.88
N ALA A 36 1.10 8.81 2.56
CA ALA A 36 0.45 9.00 3.85
C ALA A 36 1.41 9.55 4.91
N ILE A 37 2.60 8.96 5.03
CA ILE A 37 3.62 9.42 5.99
C ILE A 37 4.07 10.85 5.64
N GLU A 38 4.23 11.18 4.35
CA GLU A 38 4.59 12.53 3.92
C GLU A 38 3.51 13.56 4.29
N SER A 39 2.24 13.31 3.95
CA SER A 39 1.14 14.21 4.32
C SER A 39 1.03 14.37 5.84
N LEU A 40 1.01 13.27 6.59
CA LEU A 40 0.89 13.31 8.04
C LEU A 40 2.09 14.01 8.72
N ASN A 41 3.31 13.87 8.18
CA ASN A 41 4.48 14.59 8.71
C ASN A 41 4.36 16.10 8.54
N ASN A 42 3.72 16.57 7.46
CA ASN A 42 3.52 18.00 7.21
C ASN A 42 2.43 18.59 8.12
N GLU A 43 1.43 17.80 8.52
CA GLU A 43 0.26 18.27 9.27
C GLU A 43 0.41 18.15 10.79
N GLU A 44 0.85 16.99 11.29
CA GLU A 44 0.77 16.65 12.73
C GLU A 44 2.17 16.48 13.39
N GLY A 45 3.24 16.57 12.59
CA GLY A 45 4.59 16.24 13.02
C GLY A 45 4.79 14.72 13.10
N GLY A 46 5.98 14.24 12.74
CA GLY A 46 6.18 12.80 12.54
C GLY A 46 6.11 11.91 13.78
N ASP A 47 6.05 12.50 14.99
CA ASP A 47 5.99 11.78 16.26
C ASP A 47 4.62 11.16 16.58
N LEU A 48 3.59 11.42 15.77
CA LEU A 48 2.24 10.86 15.96
C LEU A 48 1.80 9.88 14.87
N ILE A 49 2.66 9.62 13.88
CA ILE A 49 2.33 8.78 12.74
C ILE A 49 2.35 7.31 13.15
N ASN A 50 1.17 6.69 13.21
CA ASN A 50 1.00 5.27 13.50
C ASN A 50 0.29 4.54 12.35
N ILE A 51 0.17 3.21 12.46
CA ILE A 51 -0.51 2.37 11.45
C ILE A 51 -1.96 2.81 11.23
N GLY A 52 -2.66 3.21 12.30
CA GLY A 52 -4.03 3.69 12.25
C GLY A 52 -4.17 5.00 11.49
N SER A 53 -3.30 5.98 11.74
CA SER A 53 -3.27 7.26 11.02
C SER A 53 -3.01 7.03 9.52
N ILE A 54 -2.05 6.16 9.19
CA ILE A 54 -1.74 5.79 7.80
C ILE A 54 -2.93 5.09 7.14
N SER A 55 -3.54 4.12 7.83
CA SER A 55 -4.73 3.40 7.35
C SER A 55 -5.90 4.35 7.10
N SER A 56 -6.14 5.29 8.02
CA SER A 56 -7.21 6.28 7.88
C SER A 56 -6.98 7.20 6.69
N TYR A 57 -5.73 7.68 6.49
CA TYR A 57 -5.37 8.48 5.32
C TYR A 57 -5.61 7.70 4.02
N ILE A 58 -5.12 6.45 3.94
CA ILE A 58 -5.26 5.63 2.73
C ILE A 58 -6.74 5.34 2.43
N LYS A 59 -7.56 5.05 3.46
CA LYS A 59 -9.01 4.87 3.32
C LYS A 59 -9.73 6.12 2.82
N SER A 60 -9.21 7.31 3.12
CA SER A 60 -9.79 8.58 2.65
C SER A 60 -9.37 8.94 1.22
N GLU A 61 -8.13 8.62 0.83
CA GLU A 61 -7.58 8.96 -0.49
C GLU A 61 -7.87 7.92 -1.57
N PHE A 62 -7.95 6.64 -1.21
CA PHE A 62 -8.02 5.53 -2.15
C PHE A 62 -9.26 4.66 -1.88
N HIS A 63 -9.99 4.32 -2.95
CA HIS A 63 -11.11 3.38 -2.90
C HIS A 63 -10.67 1.95 -3.28
N ASP A 64 -11.55 0.96 -3.09
CA ASP A 64 -11.27 -0.44 -3.41
C ASP A 64 -10.12 -1.09 -2.62
N LEU A 65 -10.01 -0.74 -1.33
CA LEU A 65 -9.01 -1.34 -0.45
C LEU A 65 -9.46 -2.75 0.01
N PRO A 66 -8.53 -3.72 0.05
CA PRO A 66 -8.85 -5.06 0.55
C PRO A 66 -9.22 -5.03 2.03
N TRP A 67 -10.05 -6.00 2.46
CA TRP A 67 -10.52 -6.08 3.85
C TRP A 67 -9.38 -6.10 4.89
N ALA A 68 -8.25 -6.73 4.53
CA ALA A 68 -7.05 -6.86 5.36
C ALA A 68 -6.05 -5.70 5.13
N HIS A 69 -6.55 -4.52 4.73
CA HIS A 69 -5.70 -3.37 4.41
C HIS A 69 -4.73 -3.02 5.56
N GLU A 70 -5.20 -3.04 6.81
CA GLU A 70 -4.38 -2.68 7.97
C GLU A 70 -3.20 -3.64 8.18
N SER A 71 -3.42 -4.94 8.00
CA SER A 71 -2.36 -5.95 8.05
C SER A 71 -1.36 -5.77 6.90
N LEU A 72 -1.85 -5.39 5.70
CA LEU A 72 -0.98 -5.07 4.57
C LEU A 72 -0.13 -3.83 4.85
N VAL A 73 -0.71 -2.76 5.43
CA VAL A 73 0.05 -1.57 5.85
C VAL A 73 1.17 -1.96 6.81
N ALA A 74 0.86 -2.70 7.86
CA ALA A 74 1.85 -3.14 8.86
C ALA A 74 2.99 -3.97 8.22
N HIS A 75 2.64 -4.92 7.35
CA HIS A 75 3.61 -5.74 6.63
C HIS A 75 4.51 -4.91 5.71
N HIS A 76 3.92 -4.00 4.94
CA HIS A 76 4.67 -3.13 4.03
C HIS A 76 5.54 -2.12 4.78
N LEU A 77 5.08 -1.60 5.91
CA LEU A 77 5.90 -0.75 6.80
C LEU A 77 7.14 -1.51 7.30
N GLY A 78 6.98 -2.73 7.81
CA GLY A 78 8.11 -3.56 8.22
C GLY A 78 9.13 -3.78 7.11
N LYS A 79 8.69 -3.90 5.85
CA LYS A 79 9.58 -3.97 4.68
C LYS A 79 10.24 -2.63 4.35
N LEU A 80 9.52 -1.51 4.46
CA LEU A 80 10.08 -0.18 4.22
C LEU A 80 11.16 0.18 5.25
N ILE A 81 10.97 -0.24 6.50
CA ILE A 81 11.96 -0.09 7.58
C ILE A 81 13.20 -0.92 7.30
N GLN A 82 13.03 -2.21 6.93
CA GLN A 82 14.17 -3.05 6.53
C GLN A 82 14.94 -2.49 5.33
N ARG A 83 14.25 -1.80 4.41
CA ARG A 83 14.88 -1.12 3.26
C ARG A 83 15.49 0.24 3.62
N GLY A 84 15.32 0.73 4.85
CA GLY A 84 15.81 2.04 5.28
C GLY A 84 15.07 3.23 4.66
N GLN A 85 13.85 3.05 4.17
CA GLN A 85 13.04 4.15 3.63
C GLN A 85 12.19 4.84 4.71
N VAL A 86 11.83 4.10 5.76
CA VAL A 86 11.05 4.58 6.90
C VAL A 86 11.80 4.22 8.18
N LEU A 87 11.86 5.14 9.13
CA LEU A 87 12.39 4.92 10.48
C LEU A 87 11.24 4.84 11.48
N THR A 88 11.41 3.99 12.48
CA THR A 88 10.57 4.03 13.68
C THR A 88 11.28 4.88 14.72
N SER A 89 10.68 6.00 15.11
CA SER A 89 11.10 6.74 16.29
C SER A 89 10.74 5.89 17.50
N ALA A 90 11.70 5.11 18.00
CA ALA A 90 11.56 4.35 19.22
C ALA A 90 11.64 5.31 20.41
N SER A 91 10.59 6.10 20.60
CA SER A 91 10.36 6.73 21.90
C SER A 91 10.07 5.59 22.88
N SER A 92 10.75 5.56 24.02
CA SER A 92 10.90 4.40 24.94
C SER A 92 9.61 3.80 25.51
N SER A 93 8.43 4.17 25.00
CA SER A 93 7.10 3.71 25.39
C SER A 93 6.38 3.01 24.22
N GLY A 94 6.90 1.88 23.73
CA GLY A 94 6.16 0.82 23.01
C GLY A 94 5.31 1.12 21.75
N SER A 95 5.12 2.38 21.36
CA SER A 95 4.30 2.82 20.24
C SER A 95 5.12 3.81 19.41
N GLY A 96 6.06 3.27 18.64
CA GLY A 96 6.98 4.07 17.83
C GLY A 96 6.26 4.77 16.68
N ALA A 97 6.57 6.05 16.48
CA ALA A 97 6.05 6.82 15.36
C ALA A 97 6.86 6.54 14.08
N TYR A 98 6.22 6.53 12.91
CA TYR A 98 6.88 6.27 11.63
C TYR A 98 7.29 7.56 10.93
N GLN A 99 8.56 7.69 10.56
CA GLN A 99 9.09 8.88 9.90
C GLN A 99 9.86 8.53 8.62
N LEU A 100 9.67 9.32 7.56
CA LEU A 100 10.46 9.17 6.33
C LEU A 100 11.93 9.48 6.61
N LEU A 101 12.83 8.64 6.11
CA LEU A 101 14.26 8.96 6.11
C LEU A 101 14.48 10.12 5.12
N LYS A 102 14.48 11.35 5.62
CA LYS A 102 14.87 12.52 4.82
C LYS A 102 16.31 12.29 4.34
N PRO A 103 16.60 12.36 3.03
CA PRO A 103 17.98 12.35 2.58
C PRO A 103 18.69 13.54 3.23
N LYS A 104 19.82 13.27 3.88
CA LYS A 104 20.68 14.31 4.43
C LYS A 104 21.31 15.06 3.25
N THR A 105 20.69 16.17 2.86
CA THR A 105 21.31 17.15 1.97
C THR A 105 22.49 17.82 2.64
#